data_AF-A0A7X6CE49-F1
#
_entry.id   AF-A0A7X6CE49-F1
#
_cell.length_a   1.000
_cell.length_b   1.000
_cell.length_c   1.000
_cell.angle_alpha   90.00
_cell.angle_beta   90.00
_cell.angle_gamma   90.00
#
_symmetry.space_group_name_H-M   'P 1'
#
loop_
_entity.id
_entity.type
_entity.pdbx_description
1 polymer ?
#
loop_
_entity_poly.entity_id
_entity_poly.type
_entity_poly.pdbx_seq_one_letter_code
_entity_poly.pdbx_strand_id
1 'polypeptide(L)'
;KLDVNKALSIDLGTSANLMAGVDTNGDSFLVDSRQAKSMNQLYNKRVAARKKGKPQAYWDSFLSKITRKRNHQMRDMVNKAARIAINHCLARGIGTIVVGKNPRAFMPGS
;
A
#
# COMPACT_ATOMS: atom_id res chain seq x y z
N LYS A 1 -8.34 24.27 -13.64
CA LYS A 1 -8.67 23.39 -14.78
C LYS A 1 -7.58 22.34 -14.89
N LEU A 2 -7.91 21.07 -15.14
CA LEU A 2 -6.91 20.01 -15.33
C LEU A 2 -6.28 20.11 -16.73
N ASP A 3 -4.99 19.84 -16.83
CA ASP A 3 -4.21 19.83 -18.06
C ASP A 3 -3.66 18.42 -18.31
N VAL A 4 -4.09 17.78 -19.40
CA VAL A 4 -3.68 16.42 -19.78
C VAL A 4 -2.20 16.33 -20.17
N ASN A 5 -1.55 17.45 -20.48
CA ASN A 5 -0.11 17.49 -20.74
C ASN A 5 0.72 17.52 -19.46
N LYS A 6 0.09 17.84 -18.32
CA LYS A 6 0.71 17.70 -17.00
C LYS A 6 0.46 16.30 -16.47
N ALA A 7 1.53 15.66 -16.02
CA ALA A 7 1.49 14.29 -15.54
C ALA A 7 2.03 14.18 -14.10
N LEU A 8 1.43 13.29 -13.32
CA LEU A 8 2.00 12.76 -12.08
C LEU A 8 2.47 11.33 -12.38
N SER A 9 3.78 11.10 -12.28
CA SER A 9 4.36 9.77 -12.30
C SER A 9 4.38 9.20 -10.89
N ILE A 10 3.89 7.97 -10.73
CA ILE A 10 3.80 7.25 -9.46
C ILE A 10 4.59 5.96 -9.55
N ASP A 11 5.56 5.78 -8.66
CA ASP A 11 6.20 4.48 -8.41
C ASP A 11 5.62 3.85 -7.14
N LEU A 12 5.13 2.61 -7.27
CA LEU A 12 4.59 1.85 -6.14
C LEU A 12 5.72 1.07 -5.46
N GLY A 13 6.06 1.50 -4.26
CA GLY A 13 7.12 0.92 -3.45
C GLY A 13 6.80 -0.47 -2.91
N THR A 14 7.85 -1.24 -2.60
CA THR A 14 7.73 -2.61 -2.06
C THR A 14 8.20 -2.76 -0.61
N SER A 15 8.98 -1.80 -0.09
CA SER A 15 9.70 -1.97 1.18
C SER A 15 9.59 -0.77 2.12
N ALA A 16 10.14 0.39 1.77
CA ALA A 16 10.21 1.60 2.61
C ALA A 16 9.14 2.65 2.29
N ASN A 17 8.51 2.55 1.12
CA ASN A 17 7.46 3.43 0.66
C ASN A 17 6.27 2.62 0.12
N LEU A 18 5.08 3.18 0.25
CA LEU A 18 3.88 2.74 -0.46
C LEU A 18 3.80 3.37 -1.85
N MET A 19 4.27 4.61 -1.96
CA MET A 19 4.16 5.41 -3.17
C MET A 19 5.23 6.50 -3.19
N ALA A 20 5.92 6.68 -4.31
CA ALA A 20 6.67 7.89 -4.62
C ALA A 20 6.02 8.58 -5.83
N GLY A 21 5.79 9.88 -5.74
CA GLY A 21 5.19 10.68 -6.80
C GLY A 21 6.14 11.79 -7.25
N VAL A 22 6.22 12.03 -8.56
CA VAL A 22 6.88 13.21 -9.15
C VAL A 22 6.02 13.77 -10.28
N ASP A 23 5.81 15.08 -10.32
CA ASP A 23 5.06 15.73 -11.39
C ASP A 23 5.94 16.43 -12.42
N THR A 24 5.33 16.83 -13.55
CA THR A 24 6.00 17.51 -14.65
C THR A 24 6.62 18.87 -14.29
N ASN A 25 6.23 19.47 -13.16
CA ASN A 25 6.79 20.75 -12.69
C ASN A 25 7.93 20.53 -11.68
N GLY A 26 8.25 19.27 -11.35
CA GLY A 26 9.34 18.92 -10.43
C GLY A 26 8.92 18.75 -8.96
N ASP A 27 7.65 18.92 -8.62
CA ASP A 27 7.19 18.62 -7.26
C ASP A 27 7.19 17.12 -7.02
N SER A 28 7.57 16.70 -5.81
CA SER A 28 7.59 15.29 -5.45
C SER A 28 7.05 15.05 -4.04
N PHE A 29 6.53 13.85 -3.82
CA PHE A 29 6.08 13.39 -2.51
C PHE A 29 6.37 11.90 -2.30
N LEU A 30 6.50 11.50 -1.03
CA LEU A 30 6.73 10.12 -0.63
C LEU A 30 5.69 9.72 0.42
N VAL A 31 4.97 8.63 0.17
CA VAL A 31 4.11 7.98 1.15
C VAL A 31 4.86 6.78 1.70
N ASP A 32 5.22 6.83 2.98
CA ASP A 32 5.99 5.81 3.68
C ASP A 32 5.14 4.57 4.07
N SER A 33 5.78 3.41 4.19
CA SER A 33 5.18 2.11 4.52
C SER A 33 5.47 1.61 5.95
N ARG A 34 6.22 2.36 6.79
CA ARG A 34 6.64 1.93 8.15
C ARG A 34 5.48 1.41 8.99
N GLN A 35 4.33 2.10 8.99
CA GLN A 35 3.15 1.67 9.73
C GLN A 35 2.63 0.31 9.21
N ALA A 36 2.55 0.15 7.89
CA ALA A 36 2.15 -1.11 7.25
C ALA A 36 3.09 -2.26 7.65
N LYS A 37 4.39 -2.01 7.62
CA LYS A 37 5.42 -2.99 7.96
C LYS A 37 5.32 -3.43 9.42
N SER A 38 5.16 -2.49 10.35
CA SER A 38 4.97 -2.79 11.78
C SER A 38 3.71 -3.63 12.02
N MET A 39 2.59 -3.27 11.39
CA MET A 39 1.35 -4.05 11.48
C MET A 39 1.51 -5.46 10.91
N ASN A 40 2.21 -5.62 9.77
CA ASN A 40 2.45 -6.92 9.15
C ASN A 40 3.36 -7.80 10.03
N GLN A 41 4.37 -7.23 10.68
CA GLN A 41 5.22 -7.95 11.64
C GLN A 41 4.42 -8.42 12.85
N LEU A 42 3.56 -7.57 13.42
CA LEU A 42 2.69 -7.96 14.54
C LEU A 42 1.72 -9.06 14.13
N TYR A 43 1.14 -8.98 12.94
CA TYR A 43 0.28 -10.02 12.37
C TYR A 43 1.04 -11.35 12.26
N ASN A 44 2.23 -11.36 11.63
CA ASN A 44 3.05 -12.56 11.47
C ASN A 44 3.42 -13.19 12.82
N LYS A 45 3.80 -12.38 13.82
CA LYS A 45 4.08 -12.85 15.19
C LYS A 45 2.86 -13.53 15.81
N ARG A 46 1.67 -12.93 15.67
CA ARG A 46 0.41 -13.50 16.19
C ARG A 46 0.02 -14.79 15.50
N VAL A 47 0.18 -14.86 14.18
CA VAL A 47 -0.08 -16.09 13.40
C VAL A 47 0.88 -17.20 13.83
N ALA A 48 2.19 -16.93 13.88
CA ALA A 48 3.20 -17.90 14.27
C ALA A 48 2.96 -18.44 15.69
N ALA A 49 2.69 -17.55 16.65
CA ALA A 49 2.37 -17.95 18.01
C ALA A 49 1.10 -18.82 18.09
N ARG A 50 0.06 -18.48 17.32
CA ARG A 50 -1.22 -19.22 17.34
C ARG A 50 -1.14 -20.58 16.63
N LYS A 51 -0.27 -20.72 15.62
CA LYS A 51 -0.03 -21.95 14.85
C LYS A 51 1.07 -22.84 15.44
N LYS A 52 1.82 -22.38 16.44
CA LYS A 52 2.89 -23.15 17.10
C LYS A 52 2.33 -24.48 17.65
N GLY A 53 2.97 -25.59 17.27
CA GLY A 53 2.57 -26.94 17.71
C GLY A 53 1.29 -27.47 17.06
N LYS A 54 0.78 -26.83 16.01
CA LYS A 54 -0.43 -27.24 15.29
C LYS A 54 -0.11 -27.72 13.87
N PRO A 55 -1.00 -28.51 13.23
CA PRO A 55 -0.83 -28.90 11.84
C PRO A 55 -0.63 -27.68 10.93
N GLN A 56 0.13 -27.85 9.84
CA GLN A 56 0.42 -26.76 8.89
C GLN A 56 -0.86 -26.09 8.34
N ALA A 57 -1.90 -26.89 8.09
CA ALA A 57 -3.20 -26.44 7.61
C ALA A 57 -4.10 -25.81 8.70
N TYR A 58 -3.64 -25.74 9.96
CA TYR A 58 -4.46 -25.20 11.05
C TYR A 58 -4.91 -23.76 10.78
N TRP A 59 -6.21 -23.53 10.97
CA TRP A 59 -6.86 -22.23 10.88
C TRP A 59 -8.04 -22.15 11.84
N ASP A 60 -8.27 -20.99 12.47
CA ASP A 60 -9.38 -20.77 13.40
C ASP A 60 -10.01 -19.38 13.25
N SER A 61 -11.13 -19.16 13.95
CA SER A 61 -11.86 -17.89 13.93
C SER A 61 -11.03 -16.70 14.42
N PHE A 62 -10.06 -16.93 15.32
CA PHE A 62 -9.13 -15.90 15.78
C PHE A 62 -8.21 -15.46 14.65
N LEU A 63 -7.61 -16.40 13.91
CA LEU A 63 -6.79 -16.14 12.73
C LEU A 63 -7.60 -15.38 11.68
N SER A 64 -8.83 -15.81 11.38
CA SER A 64 -9.74 -15.08 10.48
C SER A 64 -9.98 -13.63 10.92
N LYS A 65 -10.20 -13.39 12.22
CA LYS A 65 -10.44 -12.03 12.75
C LYS A 65 -9.21 -11.13 12.61
N ILE A 66 -8.02 -11.61 12.94
CA ILE A 66 -6.80 -10.80 12.83
C ILE A 66 -6.40 -10.57 11.37
N THR A 67 -6.62 -11.54 10.47
CA THR A 67 -6.39 -11.39 9.03
C THR A 67 -7.34 -10.36 8.44
N ARG A 68 -8.64 -10.41 8.80
CA ARG A 68 -9.62 -9.40 8.36
C ARG A 68 -9.21 -7.99 8.83
N LYS A 69 -8.81 -7.85 10.10
CA LYS A 69 -8.34 -6.56 10.63
C LYS A 69 -7.13 -6.04 9.84
N ARG A 70 -6.12 -6.89 9.62
CA ARG A 70 -4.93 -6.54 8.82
C ARG A 70 -5.32 -6.10 7.42
N ASN A 71 -6.23 -6.81 6.76
CA ASN A 71 -6.66 -6.47 5.40
C ASN A 71 -7.39 -5.12 5.32
N HIS A 72 -8.25 -4.81 6.30
CA HIS A 72 -8.89 -3.49 6.37
C HIS A 72 -7.86 -2.36 6.56
N GLN A 73 -6.86 -2.57 7.44
CA GLN A 73 -5.81 -1.58 7.67
C GLN A 73 -4.95 -1.36 6.41
N MET A 74 -4.59 -2.42 5.69
CA MET A 74 -3.88 -2.32 4.40
C MET A 74 -4.69 -1.52 3.37
N ARG A 75 -6.00 -1.80 3.26
CA ARG A 75 -6.88 -1.09 2.34
C ARG A 75 -7.01 0.40 2.68
N ASP A 76 -7.13 0.73 3.97
CA ASP A 76 -7.20 2.12 4.43
C ASP A 76 -5.91 2.90 4.07
N MET A 77 -4.73 2.30 4.26
CA MET A 77 -3.47 2.94 3.87
C MET A 77 -3.38 3.19 2.36
N VAL A 78 -3.77 2.21 1.54
CA VAL A 78 -3.79 2.39 0.07
C VAL A 78 -4.76 3.50 -0.34
N ASN A 79 -5.96 3.53 0.25
CA ASN A 79 -6.95 4.58 -0.04
C ASN A 79 -6.43 5.97 0.36
N LYS A 80 -5.71 6.09 1.48
CA LYS A 80 -5.08 7.34 1.91
C LYS A 80 -3.98 7.79 0.96
N ALA A 81 -3.13 6.87 0.50
CA ALA A 81 -2.11 7.16 -0.50
C ALA A 81 -2.72 7.64 -1.83
N ALA A 82 -3.77 6.95 -2.31
CA ALA A 82 -4.51 7.37 -3.50
C ALA A 82 -5.11 8.78 -3.33
N ARG A 83 -5.67 9.08 -2.15
CA ARG A 83 -6.21 10.41 -1.86
C ARG A 83 -5.13 11.51 -1.85
N ILE A 84 -3.93 11.22 -1.36
CA ILE A 84 -2.78 12.14 -1.43
C ILE A 84 -2.45 12.44 -2.90
N ALA A 85 -2.34 11.41 -3.74
CA ALA A 85 -2.05 11.58 -5.16
C ALA A 85 -3.13 12.40 -5.90
N ILE A 86 -4.41 12.10 -5.66
CA ILE A 86 -5.54 12.83 -6.25
C ILE A 86 -5.52 14.30 -5.80
N ASN A 87 -5.34 14.56 -4.51
CA ASN A 87 -5.30 15.93 -3.99
C ASN A 87 -4.12 16.72 -4.59
N HIS A 88 -2.96 16.10 -4.76
CA HIS A 88 -1.81 16.70 -5.45
C HIS A 88 -2.19 17.08 -6.89
N CYS A 89 -2.83 16.17 -7.62
CA CYS A 89 -3.25 16.42 -9.00
C CYS A 89 -4.24 17.58 -9.11
N LEU A 90 -5.25 17.62 -8.23
CA LEU A 90 -6.23 18.69 -8.19
C LEU A 90 -5.59 20.05 -7.87
N ALA A 91 -4.66 20.08 -6.92
CA ALA A 91 -3.97 21.30 -6.50
C ALA A 91 -3.02 21.85 -7.58
N ARG A 92 -2.40 20.97 -8.39
CA ARG A 92 -1.42 21.35 -9.43
C ARG A 92 -2.01 21.39 -10.85
N GLY A 93 -3.29 21.07 -11.01
CA GLY A 93 -3.96 21.04 -12.32
C GLY A 93 -3.46 19.92 -13.22
N ILE A 94 -3.08 18.77 -12.66
CA ILE A 94 -2.55 17.61 -13.38
C ILE A 94 -3.72 16.76 -13.90
N GLY A 95 -3.76 16.54 -15.22
CA GLY A 95 -4.80 15.74 -15.87
C GLY A 95 -4.41 14.28 -16.15
N THR A 96 -3.12 13.95 -16.08
CA THR A 96 -2.62 12.61 -16.42
C THR A 96 -1.92 11.97 -15.22
N ILE A 97 -2.23 10.70 -14.93
CA ILE A 97 -1.54 9.92 -13.90
C ILE A 97 -0.91 8.70 -14.56
N VAL A 98 0.39 8.53 -14.36
CA VAL A 98 1.16 7.38 -14.86
C VAL A 98 1.58 6.54 -13.66
N VAL A 99 1.21 5.27 -13.62
CA VAL A 99 1.53 4.38 -12.48
C VAL A 99 2.46 3.27 -12.92
N GLY A 100 3.63 3.19 -12.31
CA GLY A 100 4.57 2.09 -12.44
C GLY A 100 3.97 0.80 -11.90
N LYS A 101 3.87 -0.23 -12.76
CA LYS A 101 3.40 -1.55 -12.37
C LYS A 101 4.60 -2.46 -12.15
N ASN A 102 4.81 -2.90 -10.91
CA ASN A 102 5.75 -3.99 -10.62
C ASN A 102 5.04 -5.35 -10.79
N PRO A 103 5.41 -6.20 -11.76
CA PRO A 103 4.76 -7.48 -11.98
C PRO A 103 4.91 -8.46 -10.81
N ARG A 104 5.86 -8.26 -9.88
CA ARG A 104 6.07 -9.12 -8.70
C ARG A 104 5.29 -8.70 -7.45
N ALA A 105 4.67 -7.52 -7.42
CA ALA A 105 3.98 -7.00 -6.24
C ALA A 105 2.62 -7.69 -5.94
N PHE A 106 2.13 -8.50 -6.89
CA PHE A 106 0.87 -9.26 -6.78
C PHE A 106 1.15 -10.76 -6.91
N MET A 107 1.84 -11.35 -5.94
CA MET A 107 1.79 -12.81 -5.75
C MET A 107 0.93 -13.13 -4.52
N PRO A 108 -0.27 -13.70 -4.71
CA PRO A 108 -1.06 -14.23 -3.61
C PRO A 108 -0.42 -15.53 -3.15
N GLY A 109 0.44 -15.47 -2.13
CA GLY A 109 0.96 -16.67 -1.46
C GLY A 109 2.46 -16.64 -1.16
N SER A 110 2.83 -15.92 -0.11
CA SER A 110 4.02 -16.21 0.70
C SER A 110 3.65 -16.12 2.17
#